data_AF-A0A061AU46-F1
#
_entry.id   AF-A0A061AU46-F1
#
_cell.length_a   1.000
_cell.length_b   1.000
_cell.length_c   1.000
_cell.angle_alpha   90.00
_cell.angle_beta   90.00
_cell.angle_gamma   90.00
#
_symmetry.space_group_name_H-M   'P 1'
#
loop_
_entity.id
_entity.type
_entity.pdbx_description
1 polymer ?
#
loop_
_entity_poly.entity_id
_entity_poly.type
_entity_poly.pdbx_seq_one_letter_code
_entity_poly.pdbx_strand_id
1 'polypeptide(L)'
;MQNGLQPIRRCLATAASSSSPASVSLESIKAGLLLARNPIVTPDLTPLENAYFNYQEELERRLMWTFPHYYYFKKGSLAERRFFKAQRGPVSKQPGVFYSKGVPDIVHNRERRSKQEVVIPKDEYEESAMSDISRPVLPNSRVTKADEQGDLTSLERQLPRTLYLLVKDGKLGWKLPSFDVTEGTPLHRVAEDGLRQLGGDQINTWTVARSPTAVLKFDGCSLAPVDAQKKGLSREFIIKSNILSGAFKPQKVEYAWLTREEIEEKVSGEYFQATEFLFSRV
;
A
#
# COMPACT_ATOMS: atom_id res chain seq x y z
N MET A 1 -14.48 50.89 38.45
CA MET A 1 -14.78 49.48 38.10
C MET A 1 -14.21 49.19 36.73
N GLN A 2 -12.99 48.65 36.68
CA GLN A 2 -12.36 48.17 35.44
C GLN A 2 -11.68 46.84 35.79
N ASN A 3 -12.38 45.75 35.50
CA ASN A 3 -11.84 44.40 35.52
C ASN A 3 -11.68 43.96 34.06
N GLY A 4 -10.48 43.50 33.69
CA GLY A 4 -10.20 43.05 32.32
C GLY A 4 -8.85 42.38 32.14
N LEU A 5 -8.72 41.17 32.72
CA LEU A 5 -7.98 40.00 32.23
C LEU A 5 -6.50 40.18 31.77
N GLN A 6 -5.57 39.73 32.62
CA GLN A 6 -4.19 39.42 32.19
C GLN A 6 -4.12 38.04 31.49
N PRO A 7 -3.35 37.88 30.41
CA PRO A 7 -3.18 36.57 29.77
C PRO A 7 -2.30 35.65 30.62
N ILE A 8 -2.81 34.43 30.86
CA ILE A 8 -2.13 33.34 31.56
C ILE A 8 -0.90 32.91 30.75
N ARG A 9 0.30 33.21 31.24
CA ARG A 9 1.54 32.62 30.73
C ARG A 9 1.56 31.12 31.07
N ARG A 10 1.23 30.27 30.08
CA ARG A 10 1.59 28.85 30.13
C ARG A 10 3.07 28.71 29.85
N CYS A 11 3.88 28.72 30.91
CA CYS A 11 5.28 28.31 30.86
C CYS A 11 5.44 27.13 31.81
N LEU A 12 5.25 25.91 31.30
CA LEU A 12 5.79 24.69 31.88
C LEU A 12 6.75 24.10 30.84
N ALA A 13 7.89 24.77 30.67
CA ALA A 13 9.08 24.13 30.13
C ALA A 13 9.80 23.52 31.33
N THR A 14 9.69 22.20 31.48
CA THR A 14 10.49 21.44 32.44
C THR A 14 11.94 21.54 31.96
N ALA A 15 12.73 22.41 32.58
CA ALA A 15 14.18 22.41 32.41
C ALA A 15 14.70 21.10 32.98
N ALA A 16 15.08 20.17 32.12
CA ALA A 16 15.78 18.96 32.53
C ALA A 16 17.13 19.39 33.15
N SER A 17 17.29 19.13 34.44
CA SER A 17 18.56 19.27 35.15
C SER A 17 19.61 18.38 34.49
N SER A 18 20.70 18.98 34.01
CA SER A 18 21.84 18.30 33.40
C SER A 18 22.64 17.55 34.47
N SER A 19 22.20 16.35 34.84
CA SER A 19 23.11 15.32 35.33
C SER A 19 23.89 14.81 34.11
N SER A 20 25.18 15.10 34.00
CA SER A 20 26.03 14.65 32.89
C SER A 20 25.99 13.12 32.79
N PRO A 21 25.29 12.55 31.79
CA PRO A 21 25.37 11.12 31.56
C PRO A 21 26.71 10.82 30.89
N ALA A 22 27.19 9.58 30.99
CA ALA A 22 28.40 9.12 30.31
C ALA A 22 28.38 9.61 28.84
N SER A 23 29.35 10.45 28.47
CA SER A 23 29.42 11.06 27.14
C SER A 23 29.64 9.98 26.08
N VAL A 24 28.57 9.55 25.44
CA VAL A 24 28.64 8.67 24.27
C VAL A 24 29.16 9.51 23.10
N SER A 25 30.23 9.07 22.44
CA SER A 25 30.75 9.77 21.27
C SER A 25 29.71 9.80 20.16
N LEU A 26 29.56 10.93 19.49
CA LEU A 26 28.60 11.08 18.39
C LEU A 26 28.93 10.19 17.20
N GLU A 27 30.21 9.84 17.03
CA GLU A 27 30.69 8.84 16.06
C GLU A 27 30.05 7.45 16.25
N SER A 28 29.51 7.17 17.43
CA SER A 28 28.78 5.94 17.70
C SER A 28 27.30 6.04 17.35
N ILE A 29 26.76 7.22 17.06
CA ILE A 29 25.34 7.43 16.75
C ILE A 29 25.14 7.52 15.24
N LYS A 30 24.29 6.66 14.70
CA LYS A 30 23.89 6.65 13.29
C LYS A 30 22.39 6.87 13.15
N ALA A 31 21.99 7.54 12.08
CA ALA A 31 20.62 7.67 11.64
C ALA A 31 20.36 6.65 10.51
N GLY A 32 19.65 5.59 10.84
CA GLY A 32 19.15 4.61 9.88
C GLY A 32 17.86 5.10 9.23
N LEU A 33 17.61 4.73 7.99
CA LEU A 33 16.42 5.13 7.25
C LEU A 33 15.67 3.91 6.71
N LEU A 34 14.44 3.73 7.19
CA LEU A 34 13.47 2.81 6.61
C LEU A 34 12.65 3.58 5.58
N LEU A 35 13.11 3.56 4.32
CA LEU A 35 12.37 4.17 3.21
C LEU A 35 11.44 3.14 2.58
N ALA A 36 10.13 3.38 2.68
CA ALA A 36 9.09 2.51 2.17
C ALA A 36 8.37 3.10 0.96
N ARG A 37 8.10 2.28 -0.06
CA ARG A 37 7.14 2.55 -1.12
C ARG A 37 5.85 1.79 -0.78
N ASN A 38 4.78 2.54 -0.53
CA ASN A 38 3.47 1.96 -0.21
C ASN A 38 2.87 1.22 -1.43
N PRO A 39 2.03 0.20 -1.22
CA PRO A 39 1.34 -0.47 -2.32
C PRO A 39 0.45 0.51 -3.09
N ILE A 40 0.52 0.45 -4.41
CA ILE A 40 -0.20 1.35 -5.33
C ILE A 40 -1.55 0.73 -5.71
N VAL A 41 -1.63 -0.60 -5.71
CA VAL A 41 -2.84 -1.35 -6.04
C VAL A 41 -3.22 -2.22 -4.85
N THR A 42 -4.49 -2.60 -4.75
CA THR A 42 -5.00 -3.50 -3.70
C THR A 42 -4.25 -4.84 -3.70
N PRO A 43 -4.04 -5.48 -2.54
CA PRO A 43 -3.40 -6.79 -2.47
C PRO A 43 -4.23 -7.86 -3.19
N ASP A 44 -3.57 -8.95 -3.57
CA ASP A 44 -4.24 -10.11 -4.15
C ASP A 44 -4.97 -10.89 -3.05
N LEU A 45 -6.18 -11.34 -3.38
CA LEU A 45 -7.03 -12.08 -2.46
C LEU A 45 -6.54 -13.52 -2.31
N THR A 46 -6.58 -14.03 -1.09
CA THR A 46 -6.32 -15.44 -0.82
C THR A 46 -7.41 -16.33 -1.44
N PRO A 47 -7.15 -17.64 -1.69
CA PRO A 47 -8.16 -18.55 -2.23
C PRO A 47 -9.44 -18.63 -1.38
N LEU A 48 -9.29 -18.53 -0.05
CA LEU A 48 -10.42 -18.52 0.89
C LEU A 48 -11.22 -17.23 0.77
N GLU A 49 -10.56 -16.07 0.73
CA GLU A 49 -11.24 -14.77 0.58
C GLU A 49 -11.99 -14.70 -0.74
N ASN A 50 -11.38 -15.16 -1.84
CA ASN A 50 -12.04 -15.26 -3.14
C ASN A 50 -13.32 -16.11 -3.06
N ALA A 51 -13.24 -17.30 -2.46
CA ALA A 51 -14.41 -18.18 -2.31
C ALA A 51 -15.49 -17.54 -1.44
N TYR A 52 -15.10 -16.87 -0.35
CA TYR A 52 -16.01 -16.17 0.54
C TYR A 52 -16.72 -15.01 -0.17
N PHE A 53 -15.99 -14.15 -0.87
CA PHE A 53 -16.56 -13.02 -1.59
C PHE A 53 -17.48 -13.46 -2.72
N ASN A 54 -17.10 -14.49 -3.48
CA ASN A 54 -17.97 -15.06 -4.52
C ASN A 54 -19.28 -15.58 -3.92
N TYR A 55 -19.21 -16.29 -2.79
CA TYR A 55 -20.40 -16.78 -2.09
C TYR A 55 -21.29 -15.65 -1.58
N GLN A 56 -20.71 -14.61 -0.96
CA GLN A 56 -21.46 -13.44 -0.52
C GLN A 56 -22.10 -12.70 -1.69
N GLU A 57 -21.39 -12.56 -2.82
CA GLU A 57 -21.93 -11.95 -4.03
C GLU A 57 -23.11 -12.75 -4.59
N GLU A 58 -23.03 -14.09 -4.59
CA GLU A 58 -24.14 -14.93 -5.02
C GLU A 58 -25.38 -14.81 -4.11
N LEU A 59 -25.17 -14.76 -2.80
CA LEU A 59 -26.23 -14.52 -1.83
C LEU A 59 -26.86 -13.13 -2.04
N GLU A 60 -26.02 -12.12 -2.22
CA GLU A 60 -26.47 -10.75 -2.50
C GLU A 60 -27.30 -10.74 -3.78
N ARG A 61 -26.78 -11.27 -4.91
CA ARG A 61 -27.51 -11.38 -6.18
C ARG A 61 -28.84 -12.13 -6.04
N ARG A 62 -28.94 -13.10 -5.12
CA ARG A 62 -30.18 -13.81 -4.82
C ARG A 62 -31.17 -12.96 -4.03
N LEU A 63 -30.71 -12.17 -3.06
CA LEU A 63 -31.53 -11.36 -2.15
C LEU A 63 -31.84 -9.96 -2.67
N MET A 64 -31.06 -9.47 -3.63
CA MET A 64 -31.25 -8.17 -4.29
C MET A 64 -32.66 -8.04 -4.82
N TRP A 65 -33.18 -6.81 -4.82
CA TRP A 65 -34.47 -6.49 -5.40
C TRP A 65 -34.45 -6.55 -6.93
N THR A 66 -35.63 -6.50 -7.53
CA THR A 66 -35.77 -6.33 -8.98
C THR A 66 -35.08 -5.06 -9.44
N PHE A 67 -34.28 -5.14 -10.51
CA PHE A 67 -33.70 -3.94 -11.12
C PHE A 67 -34.83 -3.04 -11.68
N PRO A 68 -34.98 -1.78 -11.20
CA PRO A 68 -36.08 -0.91 -11.61
C PRO A 68 -35.78 -0.23 -12.96
N HIS A 69 -35.76 -1.02 -14.03
CA HIS A 69 -35.44 -0.54 -15.39
C HIS A 69 -36.31 0.64 -15.83
N TYR A 70 -37.59 0.69 -15.42
CA TYR A 70 -38.54 1.76 -15.76
C TYR A 70 -38.14 3.14 -15.20
N TYR A 71 -37.28 3.18 -14.18
CA TYR A 71 -36.77 4.42 -13.61
C TYR A 71 -35.61 4.96 -14.45
N TYR A 72 -34.66 4.08 -14.78
CA TYR A 72 -33.44 4.43 -15.52
C TYR A 72 -33.69 4.62 -17.02
N PHE A 73 -34.53 3.79 -17.63
CA PHE A 73 -34.86 3.85 -19.06
C PHE A 73 -36.27 4.41 -19.26
N LYS A 74 -36.38 5.48 -20.05
CA LYS A 74 -37.68 6.07 -20.39
C LYS A 74 -38.44 5.16 -21.36
N LYS A 75 -39.73 4.98 -21.10
CA LYS A 75 -40.64 4.20 -21.94
C LYS A 75 -40.63 4.71 -23.38
N GLY A 76 -40.47 3.80 -24.34
CA GLY A 76 -40.39 4.09 -25.77
C GLY A 76 -39.03 4.58 -26.27
N SER A 77 -38.02 4.71 -25.40
CA SER A 77 -36.68 5.14 -25.80
C SER A 77 -35.92 4.05 -26.57
N LEU A 78 -35.01 4.46 -27.46
CA LEU A 78 -34.07 3.55 -28.11
C LEU A 78 -33.21 2.80 -27.08
N ALA A 79 -32.82 3.46 -25.99
CA ALA A 79 -32.04 2.84 -24.92
C ALA A 79 -32.82 1.72 -24.21
N GLU A 80 -34.11 1.93 -23.96
CA GLU A 80 -34.99 0.91 -23.36
C GLU A 80 -35.10 -0.31 -24.29
N ARG A 81 -35.28 -0.09 -25.60
CA ARG A 81 -35.34 -1.17 -26.59
C ARG A 81 -34.03 -1.96 -26.65
N ARG A 82 -32.87 -1.28 -26.63
CA ARG A 82 -31.55 -1.93 -26.56
C ARG A 82 -31.40 -2.77 -25.30
N PHE A 83 -31.84 -2.23 -24.15
CA PHE A 83 -31.84 -2.94 -22.87
C PHE A 83 -32.68 -4.22 -22.92
N PHE A 84 -33.93 -4.15 -23.37
CA PHE A 84 -34.79 -5.33 -23.48
C PHE A 84 -34.29 -6.35 -24.51
N LYS A 85 -33.67 -5.90 -25.60
CA LYS A 85 -33.05 -6.79 -26.59
C LYS A 85 -31.90 -7.61 -25.99
N ALA A 86 -31.12 -7.03 -25.09
CA ALA A 86 -30.01 -7.72 -24.40
C ALA A 86 -30.48 -8.66 -23.29
N GLN A 87 -31.66 -8.39 -22.70
CA GLN A 87 -32.16 -9.12 -21.55
C GLN A 87 -32.88 -10.43 -21.94
N ARG A 88 -32.64 -11.50 -21.18
CA ARG A 88 -33.48 -12.71 -21.23
C ARG A 88 -34.64 -12.56 -20.24
N GLY A 89 -35.87 -12.63 -20.75
CA GLY A 89 -37.08 -12.56 -19.92
C GLY A 89 -37.35 -13.88 -19.16
N PRO A 90 -38.04 -13.83 -18.01
CA PRO A 90 -38.47 -15.02 -17.29
C PRO A 90 -39.60 -15.77 -18.02
N VAL A 91 -39.69 -17.08 -17.79
CA VAL A 91 -40.75 -17.92 -18.36
C VAL A 91 -42.07 -17.67 -17.66
N SER A 92 -43.05 -17.11 -18.38
CA SER A 92 -44.39 -16.85 -17.85
C SER A 92 -45.20 -18.11 -17.58
N LYS A 93 -46.09 -18.05 -16.59
CA LYS A 93 -47.02 -19.14 -16.29
C LYS A 93 -48.02 -19.33 -17.43
N GLN A 94 -48.23 -20.57 -17.85
CA GLN A 94 -49.17 -20.98 -18.89
C GLN A 94 -50.11 -22.06 -18.31
N PRO A 95 -51.43 -21.99 -18.57
CA PRO A 95 -52.38 -22.97 -18.08
C PRO A 95 -52.15 -24.34 -18.74
N GLY A 96 -52.32 -25.42 -17.97
CA GLY A 96 -52.14 -26.80 -18.46
C GLY A 96 -50.69 -27.25 -18.63
N VAL A 97 -49.71 -26.38 -18.31
CA VAL A 97 -48.28 -26.72 -18.38
C VAL A 97 -47.77 -27.11 -16.99
N PHE A 98 -47.06 -28.23 -16.92
CA PHE A 98 -46.40 -28.68 -15.68
C PHE A 98 -45.02 -28.03 -15.52
N TYR A 99 -44.75 -27.50 -14.33
CA TYR A 99 -43.47 -26.86 -13.98
C TYR A 99 -42.76 -27.65 -12.88
N SER A 100 -41.65 -28.31 -13.22
CA SER A 100 -40.89 -29.16 -12.29
C SER A 100 -40.27 -28.40 -11.11
N LYS A 101 -39.90 -27.12 -11.31
CA LYS A 101 -39.33 -26.24 -10.29
C LYS A 101 -40.40 -25.40 -9.55
N GLY A 102 -41.67 -25.77 -9.73
CA GLY A 102 -42.83 -25.03 -9.24
C GLY A 102 -43.29 -23.94 -10.21
N VAL A 103 -44.51 -23.46 -9.98
CA VAL A 103 -45.16 -22.47 -10.86
C VAL A 103 -44.40 -21.13 -10.80
N PRO A 104 -44.05 -20.52 -11.96
CA PRO A 104 -43.36 -19.22 -11.99
C PRO A 104 -44.16 -18.11 -11.31
N ASP A 105 -43.54 -17.44 -10.33
CA ASP A 105 -44.07 -16.25 -9.66
C ASP A 105 -43.30 -15.02 -10.15
N ILE A 106 -43.90 -14.29 -11.09
CA ILE A 106 -43.26 -13.19 -11.81
C ILE A 106 -43.86 -11.87 -11.39
N VAL A 107 -42.98 -10.97 -10.96
CA VAL A 107 -43.32 -9.58 -10.65
C VAL A 107 -42.26 -8.68 -11.26
N HIS A 108 -42.67 -7.59 -11.92
CA HIS A 108 -41.77 -6.65 -12.61
C HIS A 108 -40.76 -7.33 -13.55
N ASN A 109 -41.21 -8.33 -14.33
CA ASN A 109 -40.38 -9.07 -15.28
C ASN A 109 -39.21 -9.83 -14.64
N ARG A 110 -39.37 -10.26 -13.37
CA ARG A 110 -38.43 -11.13 -12.66
C ARG A 110 -39.20 -12.25 -11.95
N GLU A 111 -38.65 -13.45 -12.01
CA GLU A 111 -39.08 -14.55 -11.14
C GLU A 111 -38.54 -14.38 -9.71
N ARG A 112 -39.43 -14.34 -8.71
CA ARG A 112 -39.06 -14.04 -7.31
C ARG A 112 -38.23 -15.13 -6.63
N ARG A 113 -38.27 -16.36 -7.14
CA ARG A 113 -37.59 -17.52 -6.55
C ARG A 113 -36.11 -17.59 -6.93
N SER A 114 -35.73 -16.99 -8.06
CA SER A 114 -34.40 -17.07 -8.65
C SER A 114 -33.67 -15.72 -8.59
N LYS A 115 -32.34 -15.75 -8.74
CA LYS A 115 -31.52 -14.54 -8.89
C LYS A 115 -31.84 -13.88 -10.23
N GLN A 116 -31.81 -12.55 -10.26
CA GLN A 116 -31.94 -11.79 -11.52
C GLN A 116 -30.56 -11.47 -12.06
N GLU A 117 -30.29 -11.86 -13.30
CA GLU A 117 -29.09 -11.42 -14.03
C GLU A 117 -29.51 -10.32 -15.00
N VAL A 118 -28.87 -9.16 -14.90
CA VAL A 118 -29.14 -8.00 -15.76
C VAL A 118 -27.94 -7.81 -16.67
N VAL A 119 -28.17 -7.96 -17.98
CA VAL A 119 -27.10 -7.78 -18.98
C VAL A 119 -27.10 -6.32 -19.44
N ILE A 120 -25.97 -5.65 -19.30
CA ILE A 120 -25.78 -4.30 -19.84
C ILE A 120 -25.59 -4.42 -21.36
N PRO A 121 -26.41 -3.75 -22.19
CA PRO A 121 -26.23 -3.75 -23.64
C PRO A 121 -24.85 -3.23 -24.00
N LYS A 122 -24.16 -3.97 -24.85
CA LYS A 122 -22.96 -3.49 -25.53
C LYS A 122 -23.40 -3.01 -26.91
N ASP A 123 -23.05 -1.78 -27.25
CA ASP A 123 -23.27 -1.31 -28.60
C ASP A 123 -22.25 -1.97 -29.53
N GLU A 124 -22.73 -2.61 -30.60
CA GLU A 124 -21.91 -3.12 -31.70
C GLU A 124 -21.52 -1.92 -32.58
N TYR A 125 -20.45 -1.22 -32.23
CA TYR A 125 -19.84 -0.22 -33.11
C TYR A 125 -18.67 -0.84 -33.87
N GLU A 126 -18.54 -0.54 -35.17
CA GLU A 126 -17.32 -0.86 -35.92
C GLU A 126 -16.13 -0.13 -35.26
N GLU A 127 -15.01 -0.84 -35.02
CA GLU A 127 -13.84 -0.29 -34.32
C GLU A 127 -13.30 1.01 -34.94
N SER A 128 -13.49 1.18 -36.25
CA SER A 128 -13.08 2.35 -37.04
C SER A 128 -13.88 3.63 -36.74
N ALA A 129 -15.07 3.51 -36.14
CA ALA A 129 -15.97 4.64 -35.85
C ALA A 129 -15.99 5.05 -34.36
N MET A 130 -15.22 4.36 -33.51
CA MET A 130 -15.17 4.67 -32.07
C MET A 130 -14.27 5.87 -31.78
N SER A 131 -14.87 6.94 -31.25
CA SER A 131 -14.13 8.00 -30.58
C SER A 131 -13.41 7.47 -29.33
N ASP A 132 -12.35 8.15 -28.87
CA ASP A 132 -11.62 7.77 -27.65
C ASP A 132 -12.53 7.67 -26.40
N ILE A 133 -13.68 8.37 -26.39
CA ILE A 133 -14.66 8.36 -25.31
C ILE A 133 -15.54 7.10 -25.31
N SER A 134 -15.79 6.51 -26.49
CA SER A 134 -16.66 5.34 -26.66
C SER A 134 -15.94 3.99 -26.55
N ARG A 135 -14.61 3.99 -26.37
CA ARG A 135 -13.80 2.77 -26.29
C ARG A 135 -14.11 1.99 -25.00
N PRO A 136 -14.17 0.64 -25.05
CA PRO A 136 -14.24 -0.16 -23.83
C PRO A 136 -13.04 0.11 -22.91
N VAL A 137 -13.31 0.25 -21.61
CA VAL A 137 -12.26 0.42 -20.60
C VAL A 137 -11.52 -0.92 -20.43
N LEU A 138 -10.26 -0.95 -20.84
CA LEU A 138 -9.36 -2.07 -20.60
C LEU A 138 -8.46 -1.70 -19.42
N PRO A 139 -8.56 -2.38 -18.27
CA PRO A 139 -7.67 -2.12 -17.15
C PRO A 139 -6.24 -2.49 -17.52
N ASN A 140 -5.28 -1.72 -17.03
CA ASN A 140 -3.87 -2.05 -17.18
C ASN A 140 -3.53 -3.33 -16.40
N SER A 141 -2.52 -4.07 -16.88
CA SER A 141 -1.99 -5.24 -16.16
C SER A 141 -1.47 -4.82 -14.78
N ARG A 142 -1.76 -5.66 -13.78
CA ARG A 142 -1.20 -5.53 -12.42
C ARG A 142 0.28 -5.95 -12.37
N VAL A 143 0.68 -6.84 -13.28
CA VAL A 143 2.07 -7.27 -13.46
C VAL A 143 2.73 -6.32 -14.44
N THR A 144 3.82 -5.69 -14.02
CA THR A 144 4.56 -4.75 -14.86
C THR A 144 5.70 -5.42 -15.61
N LYS A 145 6.29 -4.72 -16.58
CA LYS A 145 7.49 -5.21 -17.29
C LYS A 145 8.66 -5.45 -16.34
N ALA A 146 8.74 -4.68 -15.25
CA ALA A 146 9.78 -4.84 -14.25
C ALA A 146 9.57 -6.09 -13.39
N ASP A 147 8.32 -6.51 -13.18
CA ASP A 147 8.00 -7.81 -12.55
C ASP A 147 8.40 -8.97 -13.45
N GLU A 148 8.11 -8.90 -14.75
CA GLU A 148 8.50 -9.92 -15.73
C GLU A 148 10.03 -10.07 -15.85
N GLN A 149 10.75 -8.94 -15.77
CA GLN A 149 12.21 -8.91 -15.83
C GLN A 149 12.89 -9.19 -14.49
N GLY A 150 12.16 -9.17 -13.37
CA GLY A 150 12.72 -9.29 -12.03
C GLY A 150 13.67 -8.14 -11.65
N ASP A 151 13.42 -6.92 -12.15
CA ASP A 151 14.29 -5.77 -11.90
C ASP A 151 14.08 -5.22 -10.48
N LEU A 152 15.00 -5.58 -9.57
CA LEU A 152 14.98 -5.19 -8.17
C LEU A 152 15.26 -3.69 -7.93
N THR A 153 15.70 -2.95 -8.94
CA THR A 153 15.99 -1.51 -8.82
C THR A 153 14.79 -0.63 -9.13
N SER A 154 13.78 -1.20 -9.79
CA SER A 154 12.56 -0.48 -10.17
C SER A 154 11.59 -0.29 -9.00
N LEU A 155 10.87 0.84 -9.01
CA LEU A 155 9.76 1.10 -8.09
C LEU A 155 8.42 0.53 -8.58
N GLU A 156 8.34 0.25 -9.88
CA GLU A 156 7.14 -0.21 -10.58
C GLU A 156 6.95 -1.73 -10.51
N ARG A 157 7.90 -2.49 -9.96
CA ARG A 157 7.70 -3.92 -9.64
C ARG A 157 6.80 -4.09 -8.42
N GLN A 158 6.06 -5.18 -8.29
CA GLN A 158 5.32 -5.56 -7.10
C GLN A 158 4.42 -4.41 -6.61
N LEU A 159 3.57 -3.91 -7.51
CA LEU A 159 2.61 -2.84 -7.22
C LEU A 159 1.70 -3.11 -6.00
N PRO A 160 1.24 -4.34 -5.71
CA PRO A 160 0.38 -4.60 -4.55
C PRO A 160 1.14 -4.74 -3.22
N ARG A 161 2.48 -4.76 -3.24
CA ARG A 161 3.30 -4.98 -2.04
C ARG A 161 3.98 -3.70 -1.58
N THR A 162 4.29 -3.62 -0.29
CA THR A 162 5.22 -2.59 0.23
C THR A 162 6.66 -2.95 -0.12
N LEU A 163 7.38 -2.03 -0.75
CA LEU A 163 8.82 -2.18 -1.02
C LEU A 163 9.66 -1.34 -0.07
N TYR A 164 10.83 -1.84 0.30
CA TYR A 164 11.78 -1.17 1.17
C TYR A 164 13.12 -0.98 0.48
N LEU A 165 13.70 0.20 0.62
CA LEU A 165 15.04 0.47 0.11
C LEU A 165 16.09 -0.20 0.98
N LEU A 166 16.90 -1.06 0.38
CA LEU A 166 18.11 -1.61 0.96
C LEU A 166 19.33 -1.22 0.14
N VAL A 167 20.45 -1.09 0.85
CA VAL A 167 21.74 -0.71 0.29
C VAL A 167 22.76 -1.75 0.71
N LYS A 168 23.64 -2.12 -0.21
CA LYS A 168 24.71 -3.08 0.05
C LYS A 168 25.92 -2.36 0.64
N ASP A 169 26.22 -2.65 1.90
CA ASP A 169 27.43 -2.21 2.56
C ASP A 169 28.56 -3.22 2.32
N GLY A 170 29.77 -2.72 2.03
CA GLY A 170 30.94 -3.56 1.75
C GLY A 170 31.38 -4.42 2.95
N LYS A 171 31.01 -4.05 4.17
CA LYS A 171 31.38 -4.77 5.41
C LYS A 171 30.26 -5.62 6.01
N LEU A 172 29.03 -5.12 5.93
CA LEU A 172 27.86 -5.64 6.66
C LEU A 172 26.86 -6.37 5.76
N GLY A 173 27.09 -6.38 4.43
CA GLY A 173 26.13 -6.93 3.47
C GLY A 173 24.94 -6.00 3.26
N TRP A 174 23.77 -6.56 2.94
CA TRP A 174 22.54 -5.79 2.73
C TRP A 174 21.99 -5.27 4.05
N LYS A 175 21.75 -3.96 4.12
CA LYS A 175 21.14 -3.30 5.28
C LYS A 175 20.38 -2.04 4.88
N LEU A 176 19.63 -1.46 5.82
CA LEU A 176 19.00 -0.16 5.63
C LEU A 176 20.06 0.94 5.44
N PRO A 177 19.80 1.98 4.61
CA PRO A 177 20.67 3.14 4.52
C PRO A 177 20.93 3.74 5.91
N SER A 178 22.20 3.96 6.22
CA SER A 178 22.66 4.41 7.54
C SER A 178 23.64 5.56 7.37
N PHE A 179 23.44 6.62 8.13
CA PHE A 179 24.21 7.86 8.01
C PHE A 179 24.79 8.28 9.36
N ASP A 180 26.00 8.82 9.34
CA ASP A 180 26.66 9.31 10.55
C ASP A 180 26.04 10.64 11.00
N VAL A 181 25.78 10.77 12.30
CA VAL A 181 25.09 11.95 12.85
C VAL A 181 26.09 13.08 13.11
N THR A 182 25.75 14.28 12.65
CA THR A 182 26.52 15.50 12.89
C THR A 182 25.95 16.29 14.08
N GLU A 183 26.81 17.04 14.76
CA GLU A 183 26.37 17.90 15.88
C GLU A 183 25.34 18.93 15.44
N GLY A 184 24.27 19.09 16.23
CA GLY A 184 23.26 20.13 16.03
C GLY A 184 22.16 19.82 15.02
N THR A 185 22.21 18.67 14.32
CA THR A 185 21.15 18.27 13.39
C THR A 185 20.23 17.19 14.00
N PRO A 186 18.90 17.26 13.80
CA PRO A 186 18.01 16.22 14.29
C PRO A 186 18.08 14.96 13.41
N LEU A 187 17.96 13.78 14.01
CA LEU A 187 18.12 12.48 13.34
C LEU A 187 17.33 12.32 12.03
N HIS A 188 16.07 12.78 12.00
CA HIS A 188 15.24 12.68 10.80
C HIS A 188 15.78 13.50 9.63
N ARG A 189 16.37 14.68 9.88
CA ARG A 189 16.99 15.50 8.83
C ARG A 189 18.30 14.87 8.34
N VAL A 190 19.10 14.33 9.26
CA VAL A 190 20.32 13.59 8.88
C VAL A 190 19.97 12.44 7.94
N ALA A 191 18.89 11.70 8.23
CA ALA A 191 18.44 10.61 7.37
C ALA A 191 17.91 11.11 6.00
N GLU A 192 17.14 12.20 5.98
CA GLU A 192 16.63 12.82 4.73
C GLU A 192 17.77 13.37 3.85
N ASP A 193 18.68 14.14 4.44
CA ASP A 193 19.80 14.76 3.74
C ASP A 193 20.79 13.69 3.28
N GLY A 194 21.08 12.70 4.12
CA GLY A 194 21.93 11.55 3.78
C GLY A 194 21.37 10.75 2.60
N LEU A 195 20.06 10.54 2.56
CA LEU A 195 19.40 9.87 1.43
C LEU A 195 19.59 10.67 0.12
N ARG A 196 19.41 11.99 0.15
CA ARG A 196 19.58 12.85 -1.03
C ARG A 196 21.03 12.92 -1.49
N GLN A 197 21.98 12.95 -0.55
CA GLN A 197 23.40 12.86 -0.87
C GLN A 197 23.76 11.52 -1.54
N LEU A 198 23.13 10.42 -1.10
CA LEU A 198 23.40 9.10 -1.65
C LEU A 198 22.71 8.88 -3.00
N GLY A 199 21.42 9.21 -3.11
CA GLY A 199 20.53 8.87 -4.23
C GLY A 199 20.19 10.00 -5.19
N GLY A 200 20.72 11.21 -4.95
CA GLY A 200 20.45 12.43 -5.70
C GLY A 200 19.18 13.16 -5.25
N ASP A 201 19.01 14.38 -5.78
CA ASP A 201 17.89 15.27 -5.43
C ASP A 201 16.57 14.90 -6.13
N GLN A 202 16.57 13.89 -7.01
CA GLN A 202 15.38 13.46 -7.76
C GLN A 202 14.44 12.56 -6.95
N ILE A 203 14.61 12.47 -5.64
CA ILE A 203 13.79 11.67 -4.74
C ILE A 203 12.93 12.56 -3.85
N ASN A 204 11.62 12.35 -3.89
CA ASN A 204 10.67 13.03 -3.02
C ASN A 204 10.23 12.10 -1.91
N THR A 205 10.63 12.42 -0.68
CA THR A 205 10.35 11.63 0.51
C THR A 205 9.54 12.41 1.52
N TRP A 206 8.76 11.68 2.30
CA TRP A 206 8.00 12.21 3.42
C TRP A 206 8.27 11.40 4.67
N THR A 207 8.96 12.01 5.62
CA THR A 207 9.25 11.40 6.91
C THR A 207 8.02 11.43 7.81
N VAL A 208 7.64 10.25 8.31
CA VAL A 208 6.38 10.06 9.03
C VAL A 208 6.40 10.75 10.39
N ALA A 209 7.51 10.63 11.11
CA ALA A 209 7.66 11.20 12.45
C ALA A 209 9.13 11.51 12.77
N ARG A 210 9.34 12.43 13.71
CA ARG A 210 10.68 12.73 14.24
C ARG A 210 11.21 11.65 15.21
N SER A 211 10.31 10.83 15.75
CA SER A 211 10.66 9.74 16.67
C SER A 211 11.22 8.56 15.88
N PRO A 212 12.33 7.96 16.32
CA PRO A 212 12.80 6.71 15.74
C PRO A 212 11.80 5.58 16.02
N THR A 213 11.68 4.66 15.06
CA THR A 213 10.81 3.48 15.15
C THR A 213 11.50 2.31 15.83
N ALA A 214 12.82 2.20 15.67
CA ALA A 214 13.63 1.15 16.28
C ALA A 214 15.06 1.63 16.49
N VAL A 215 15.80 0.91 17.33
CA VAL A 215 17.22 1.15 17.58
C VAL A 215 17.96 -0.16 17.45
N LEU A 216 18.95 -0.21 16.55
CA LEU A 216 19.89 -1.31 16.43
C LEU A 216 21.19 -0.94 17.14
N LYS A 217 21.78 -1.90 17.84
CA LYS A 217 23.07 -1.74 18.50
C LYS A 217 24.08 -2.60 17.77
N PHE A 218 25.26 -2.06 17.47
CA PHE A 218 26.34 -2.82 16.84
C PHE A 218 27.61 -2.75 17.68
N ASP A 219 28.24 -3.92 17.81
CA ASP A 219 29.60 -4.08 18.29
C ASP A 219 30.52 -4.19 17.06
N GLY A 220 30.96 -3.05 16.53
CA GLY A 220 31.72 -3.03 15.28
C GLY A 220 30.88 -3.43 14.07
N CYS A 221 31.10 -4.62 13.52
CA CYS A 221 30.37 -5.16 12.36
C CYS A 221 29.37 -6.27 12.73
N SER A 222 29.18 -6.58 14.02
CA SER A 222 28.20 -7.57 14.47
C SER A 222 27.05 -6.89 15.22
N LEU A 223 25.84 -7.44 15.08
CA LEU A 223 24.67 -6.94 15.77
C LEU A 223 24.75 -7.35 17.25
N ALA A 224 24.61 -6.39 18.15
CA ALA A 224 24.64 -6.64 19.58
C ALA A 224 23.22 -6.93 20.10
N PRO A 225 23.07 -7.78 21.14
CA PRO A 225 21.77 -8.02 21.76
C PRO A 225 21.10 -6.74 22.24
N VAL A 226 19.77 -6.72 22.23
CA VAL A 226 18.97 -5.54 22.65
C VAL A 226 19.34 -5.08 24.07
N ASP A 227 19.65 -6.02 24.97
CA ASP A 227 20.01 -5.74 26.37
C ASP A 227 21.48 -5.38 26.57
N ALA A 228 22.30 -5.40 25.52
CA ALA A 228 23.72 -5.09 25.63
C ALA A 228 23.92 -3.64 26.11
N GLN A 229 24.59 -3.51 27.26
CA GLN A 229 25.04 -2.24 27.86
C GLN A 229 26.58 -2.20 27.91
N LYS A 230 27.22 -2.50 26.78
CA LYS A 230 28.67 -2.39 26.66
C LYS A 230 29.08 -0.96 26.27
N LYS A 231 30.17 -0.46 26.83
CA LYS A 231 30.77 0.82 26.40
C LYS A 231 31.41 0.62 25.02
N GLY A 232 31.13 1.52 24.07
CA GLY A 232 31.67 1.48 22.70
C GLY A 232 30.70 0.96 21.62
N LEU A 233 29.47 0.59 21.99
CA LEU A 233 28.42 0.21 21.03
C LEU A 233 28.02 1.38 20.14
N SER A 234 27.96 1.15 18.83
CA SER A 234 27.28 2.07 17.92
C SER A 234 25.77 1.82 17.94
N ARG A 235 24.99 2.89 17.86
CA ARG A 235 23.53 2.89 17.95
C ARG A 235 22.97 3.50 16.68
N GLU A 236 22.26 2.69 15.92
CA GLU A 236 21.56 3.11 14.72
C GLU A 236 20.07 3.34 15.05
N PHE A 237 19.64 4.59 14.98
CA PHE A 237 18.27 4.99 15.18
C PHE A 237 17.53 4.99 13.85
N ILE A 238 16.56 4.10 13.68
CA ILE A 238 15.83 3.95 12.43
C ILE A 238 14.68 4.95 12.37
N ILE A 239 14.67 5.78 11.35
CA ILE A 239 13.61 6.73 11.02
C ILE A 239 12.77 6.16 9.88
N LYS A 240 11.43 6.21 10.01
CA LYS A 240 10.51 5.77 8.95
C LYS A 240 10.17 6.92 8.02
N SER A 241 10.36 6.70 6.72
CA SER A 241 10.01 7.65 5.66
C SER A 241 9.35 6.93 4.51
N ASN A 242 8.47 7.62 3.78
CA ASN A 242 7.81 7.09 2.59
C ASN A 242 8.31 7.82 1.35
N ILE A 243 8.56 7.09 0.27
CA ILE A 243 8.78 7.70 -1.04
C ILE A 243 7.41 8.08 -1.64
N LEU A 244 7.29 9.34 -2.07
CA LEU A 244 6.09 9.85 -2.72
C LEU A 244 6.22 9.80 -4.25
N SER A 245 7.39 10.19 -4.75
CA SER A 245 7.68 10.24 -6.18
C SER A 245 9.18 10.31 -6.42
N GLY A 246 9.59 10.05 -7.66
CA GLY A 246 10.98 10.19 -8.08
C GLY A 246 11.72 8.87 -8.17
N ALA A 247 13.04 8.95 -8.35
CA ALA A 247 13.89 7.78 -8.53
C ALA A 247 15.13 7.90 -7.66
N PHE A 248 15.51 6.78 -7.04
CA PHE A 248 16.76 6.68 -6.30
C PHE A 248 17.88 6.31 -7.27
N LYS A 249 18.81 7.22 -7.53
CA LYS A 249 19.91 7.00 -8.48
C LYS A 249 21.25 7.18 -7.76
N PRO A 250 21.74 6.14 -7.08
CA PRO A 250 23.00 6.24 -6.37
C PRO A 250 24.20 6.21 -7.32
N GLN A 251 25.25 6.96 -6.98
CA GLN A 251 26.45 7.05 -7.82
C GLN A 251 27.44 5.89 -7.62
N LYS A 252 27.51 5.33 -6.41
CA LYS A 252 28.61 4.41 -6.00
C LYS A 252 28.15 3.17 -5.25
N VAL A 253 26.85 2.99 -5.03
CA VAL A 253 26.35 1.95 -4.13
C VAL A 253 25.27 1.11 -4.81
N GLU A 254 25.38 -0.21 -4.66
CA GLU A 254 24.33 -1.15 -5.06
C GLU A 254 23.12 -1.00 -4.14
N TYR A 255 21.93 -0.96 -4.72
CA TYR A 255 20.68 -0.84 -3.99
C TYR A 255 19.62 -1.76 -4.59
N ALA A 256 18.60 -2.04 -3.81
CA ALA A 256 17.42 -2.78 -4.25
C ALA A 256 16.19 -2.34 -3.46
N TRP A 257 15.03 -2.38 -4.11
CA TRP A 257 13.72 -2.15 -3.51
C TRP A 257 13.08 -3.49 -3.24
N LEU A 258 13.11 -4.01 -2.02
CA LEU A 258 12.71 -5.39 -1.70
C LEU A 258 11.40 -5.49 -0.94
N THR A 259 10.67 -6.60 -1.15
CA THR A 259 9.55 -7.00 -0.28
C THR A 259 10.07 -7.61 1.01
N ARG A 260 9.23 -7.72 2.05
CA ARG A 260 9.59 -8.35 3.32
C ARG A 260 10.23 -9.75 3.16
N GLU A 261 9.67 -10.57 2.28
CA GLU A 261 10.12 -11.95 2.03
C GLU A 261 11.52 -11.98 1.40
N GLU A 262 11.76 -11.11 0.42
CA GLU A 262 13.09 -11.00 -0.21
C GLU A 262 14.15 -10.41 0.74
N ILE A 263 13.73 -9.59 1.72
CA ILE A 263 14.64 -9.06 2.74
C ILE A 263 15.14 -10.18 3.66
N GLU A 264 14.26 -11.13 4.01
CA GLU A 264 14.61 -12.29 4.84
C GLU A 264 15.72 -13.13 4.21
N GLU A 265 15.70 -13.28 2.88
CA GLU A 265 16.70 -14.06 2.14
C GLU A 265 18.03 -13.32 1.96
N LYS A 266 18.02 -11.99 1.85
CA LYS A 266 19.23 -11.20 1.52
C LYS A 266 20.01 -10.71 2.73
N VAL A 267 19.33 -10.49 3.84
CA VAL A 267 19.91 -9.90 5.04
C VAL A 267 20.32 -11.00 6.02
N SER A 268 21.25 -10.72 6.94
CA SER A 268 21.61 -11.69 7.97
C SER A 268 20.41 -12.01 8.87
N GLY A 269 20.28 -13.27 9.28
CA GLY A 269 19.15 -13.72 10.09
C GLY A 269 19.00 -12.94 11.41
N GLU A 270 20.11 -12.56 12.04
CA GLU A 270 20.10 -11.73 13.26
C GLU A 270 19.55 -10.32 13.00
N TYR A 271 19.93 -9.71 11.88
CA TYR A 271 19.43 -8.38 11.52
C TYR A 271 17.97 -8.44 11.11
N PHE A 272 17.56 -9.48 10.37
CA PHE A 272 16.16 -9.68 10.01
C PHE A 272 15.30 -9.83 11.27
N GLN A 273 15.67 -10.69 12.22
CA GLN A 273 14.94 -10.84 13.49
C GLN A 273 14.83 -9.52 14.26
N ALA A 274 15.88 -8.70 14.27
CA ALA A 274 15.88 -7.40 14.93
C ALA A 274 15.04 -6.32 14.21
N THR A 275 14.70 -6.52 12.93
CA THR A 275 13.97 -5.54 12.10
C THR A 275 12.65 -6.05 11.54
N GLU A 276 12.30 -7.33 11.75
CA GLU A 276 11.15 -8.01 11.14
C GLU A 276 9.84 -7.27 11.38
N PHE A 277 9.65 -6.77 12.60
CA PHE A 277 8.44 -6.06 13.02
C PHE A 277 8.26 -4.69 12.34
N LEU A 278 9.31 -4.14 11.72
CA LEU A 278 9.23 -2.89 10.95
C LEU A 278 8.64 -3.10 9.55
N PHE A 279 8.73 -4.33 9.02
CA PHE A 279 8.30 -4.64 7.67
C PHE A 279 6.85 -5.13 7.64
N SER A 280 6.05 -4.48 6.79
CA SER A 280 4.66 -4.83 6.50
C SER A 280 4.59 -6.23 5.89
N ARG A 281 3.60 -7.00 6.31
CA ARG A 281 3.23 -8.28 5.66
C ARG A 281 2.42 -8.07 4.38
N VAL A 282 1.91 -6.85 4.16
CA VAL A 282 1.12 -6.42 2.99
C VAL A 282 1.98 -5.56 2.09
#